data_AF-G0R680-F1
#
_entry.id   AF-G0R680-F1
#
_cell.length_a   1.000
_cell.length_b   1.000
_cell.length_c   1.000
_cell.angle_alpha   90.00
_cell.angle_beta   90.00
_cell.angle_gamma   90.00
#
_symmetry.space_group_name_H-M   'P 1'
#
loop_
_entity.id
_entity.type
_entity.pdbx_description
1 polymer ?
#
loop_
_entity_poly.entity_id
_entity_poly.type
_entity_poly.pdbx_seq_one_letter_code
_entity_poly.pdbx_strand_id
1 'polypeptide(L)'
;MSTLSRKQEDMLRLLASKCHLGTTNLNNQMKRYISHKSANGIHIINIEETWQKIKLAARLIAAVGHQSDVMVVCSRIYGQRAAIKFSGYVQCKSTSSSRWTPGTLTNYQTLKYEEPRVLIVTDPRSDYQAIQEASYVGIPVIGLCDSDSPLHYVDVAIPCNNRSTESISMIYWLLAREVKILRGELDKNQQWEVMVDLFYHKTLINTADLKTEGQDIEGAEKIEEVQEVQTEQAVEGF
;
A
#
# COMPACT_ATOMS: atom_id res chain seq x y z
N MET A 1 -7.37 11.65 -30.46
CA MET A 1 -6.53 11.32 -29.29
C MET A 1 -6.45 9.81 -29.21
N SER A 2 -5.28 9.20 -29.41
CA SER A 2 -5.16 7.74 -29.37
C SER A 2 -5.50 7.24 -27.96
N THR A 3 -6.52 6.41 -27.84
CA THR A 3 -6.89 5.76 -26.58
C THR A 3 -5.75 4.82 -26.19
N LEU A 4 -5.11 5.07 -25.05
CA LEU A 4 -4.04 4.21 -24.55
C LEU A 4 -4.61 2.83 -24.20
N SER A 5 -3.81 1.79 -24.42
CA SER A 5 -4.13 0.47 -23.88
C SER A 5 -4.13 0.51 -22.36
N ARG A 6 -5.01 -0.25 -21.71
CA ARG A 6 -5.06 -0.39 -20.24
C ARG A 6 -3.69 -0.70 -19.62
N LYS A 7 -2.90 -1.56 -20.26
CA LYS A 7 -1.52 -1.86 -19.81
C LYS A 7 -0.64 -0.62 -19.85
N GLN A 8 -0.74 0.18 -20.91
CA GLN A 8 0.04 1.41 -21.04
C GLN A 8 -0.37 2.43 -19.98
N GLU A 9 -1.66 2.56 -19.68
CA GLU A 9 -2.11 3.43 -18.59
C GLU A 9 -1.58 2.99 -17.23
N ASP A 10 -1.58 1.68 -16.94
CA ASP A 10 -1.03 1.14 -15.69
C ASP A 10 0.46 1.40 -15.57
N MET A 11 1.20 1.21 -16.66
CA MET A 11 2.64 1.50 -16.70
C MET A 11 2.92 2.99 -16.51
N LEU A 12 2.11 3.87 -17.10
CA LEU A 12 2.22 5.32 -16.89
C LEU A 12 1.95 5.71 -15.44
N ARG A 13 0.93 5.11 -14.80
CA ARG A 13 0.65 5.34 -13.37
C ARG A 13 1.82 4.88 -12.49
N LEU A 14 2.39 3.70 -12.75
CA LEU A 14 3.57 3.19 -12.03
C LEU A 14 4.84 4.04 -12.26
N LEU A 15 4.99 4.61 -13.46
CA LEU A 15 6.07 5.55 -13.77
C LEU A 15 5.86 6.87 -13.01
N ALA A 16 4.65 7.42 -13.05
CA ALA A 16 4.29 8.70 -12.42
C ALA A 16 4.52 8.69 -10.91
N SER A 17 4.20 7.58 -10.23
CA SER A 17 4.44 7.41 -8.79
C SER A 17 5.85 6.97 -8.43
N LYS A 18 6.77 6.94 -9.40
CA LYS A 18 8.18 6.61 -9.20
C LYS A 18 8.40 5.22 -8.58
N CYS A 19 7.54 4.25 -8.88
CA CYS A 19 7.68 2.87 -8.39
C CYS A 19 8.97 2.18 -8.82
N HIS A 20 9.57 2.65 -9.91
CA HIS A 20 10.79 2.10 -10.51
C HIS A 20 12.08 2.54 -9.80
N LEU A 21 12.03 3.59 -8.97
CA LEU A 21 13.20 4.10 -8.27
C LEU A 21 13.47 3.23 -7.04
N GLY A 22 14.51 2.42 -7.08
CA GLY A 22 14.95 1.66 -5.92
C GLY A 22 15.97 2.41 -5.06
N THR A 23 16.80 1.67 -4.34
CA THR A 23 17.84 2.22 -3.47
C THR A 23 19.23 2.14 -4.13
N THR A 24 20.28 2.59 -3.43
CA THR A 24 21.68 2.41 -3.84
C THR A 24 22.22 1.01 -3.54
N ASN A 25 21.55 0.28 -2.65
CA ASN A 25 21.93 -1.06 -2.23
C ASN A 25 21.17 -2.11 -3.05
N LEU A 26 21.83 -3.24 -3.29
CA LEU A 26 21.28 -4.36 -4.03
C LEU A 26 21.42 -5.65 -3.24
N ASN A 27 20.29 -6.27 -2.92
CA ASN A 27 20.26 -7.67 -2.52
C ASN A 27 20.41 -8.56 -3.77
N ASN A 28 21.28 -9.58 -3.71
CA ASN A 28 21.51 -10.50 -4.83
C ASN A 28 20.22 -11.22 -5.26
N GLN A 29 19.32 -11.53 -4.33
CA GLN A 29 18.03 -12.15 -4.65
C GLN A 29 17.12 -11.24 -5.49
N MET A 30 17.24 -9.91 -5.34
CA MET A 30 16.47 -8.91 -6.09
C MET A 30 17.06 -8.59 -7.48
N LYS A 31 18.27 -9.08 -7.78
CA LYS A 31 18.99 -8.78 -9.03
C LYS A 31 18.16 -9.07 -10.29
N ARG A 32 17.30 -10.08 -10.26
CA ARG A 32 16.43 -10.46 -11.40
C ARG A 32 15.37 -9.41 -11.75
N TYR A 33 14.97 -8.56 -10.80
CA TYR A 33 13.93 -7.56 -11.00
C TYR A 33 14.47 -6.19 -11.41
N ILE A 34 15.80 -6.02 -11.40
CA ILE A 34 16.45 -4.75 -11.68
C ILE A 34 16.87 -4.72 -13.15
N SER A 35 16.54 -3.61 -13.80
CA SER A 35 16.87 -3.36 -15.19
C SER A 35 18.31 -2.86 -15.32
N HIS A 36 18.60 -1.71 -14.72
CA HIS A 36 19.91 -1.07 -14.82
C HIS A 36 20.18 -0.19 -13.60
N LYS A 37 21.42 0.30 -13.48
CA LYS A 37 21.85 1.25 -12.45
C LYS A 37 21.98 2.62 -13.09
N SER A 38 21.37 3.64 -12.48
CA SER A 38 21.48 5.02 -12.92
C SER A 38 22.88 5.59 -12.63
N ALA A 39 23.25 6.69 -13.28
CA ALA A 39 24.51 7.41 -13.03
C ALA A 39 24.66 7.82 -11.55
N ASN A 40 23.54 8.13 -10.89
CA ASN A 40 23.49 8.50 -9.47
C ASN A 40 23.67 7.30 -8.51
N GLY A 41 23.84 6.10 -9.06
CA GLY A 41 23.98 4.87 -8.29
C GLY A 41 22.68 4.24 -7.80
N ILE A 42 21.52 4.81 -8.17
CA ILE A 42 20.19 4.26 -7.85
C ILE A 42 19.89 3.06 -8.76
N HIS A 43 19.40 1.97 -8.18
CA HIS A 43 18.94 0.81 -8.93
C HIS A 43 17.52 1.05 -9.49
N ILE A 44 17.36 0.84 -10.80
CA ILE A 44 16.07 1.02 -11.48
C ILE A 44 15.40 -0.35 -11.64
N ILE A 45 14.21 -0.48 -11.07
CA ILE A 45 13.37 -1.67 -11.11
C ILE A 45 12.67 -1.76 -12.47
N ASN A 46 12.57 -2.96 -13.03
CA ASN A 46 11.80 -3.19 -14.25
C ASN A 46 10.29 -3.13 -13.95
N ILE A 47 9.61 -2.17 -14.55
CA ILE A 47 8.17 -1.92 -14.33
C ILE A 47 7.30 -3.04 -14.90
N GLU A 48 7.77 -3.72 -15.95
CA GLU A 48 7.06 -4.88 -16.49
C GLU A 48 6.98 -6.00 -15.46
N GLU A 49 8.08 -6.26 -14.74
CA GLU A 49 8.10 -7.23 -13.64
C GLU A 49 7.16 -6.81 -12.51
N THR A 50 7.15 -5.52 -12.13
CA THR A 50 6.21 -4.99 -11.15
C THR A 50 4.76 -5.25 -11.56
N TRP A 51 4.38 -4.94 -12.79
CA TRP A 51 3.02 -5.14 -13.30
C TRP A 51 2.63 -6.63 -13.36
N GLN A 52 3.54 -7.50 -13.81
CA GLN A 52 3.31 -8.94 -13.84
C GLN A 52 3.13 -9.52 -12.44
N LYS A 53 3.93 -9.07 -11.47
CA LYS A 53 3.84 -9.52 -10.07
C LYS A 53 2.59 -9.00 -9.37
N ILE A 54 2.14 -7.77 -9.66
CA ILE A 54 0.84 -7.27 -9.17
C ILE A 54 -0.30 -8.17 -9.66
N LYS A 55 -0.31 -8.55 -10.93
CA LYS A 55 -1.33 -9.46 -11.47
C LYS A 55 -1.27 -10.86 -10.85
N LEU A 56 -0.07 -11.37 -10.61
CA LEU A 56 0.11 -12.66 -9.93
C LEU A 56 -0.40 -12.62 -8.49
N ALA A 57 -0.07 -11.56 -7.75
CA ALA A 57 -0.55 -11.34 -6.39
C ALA A 57 -2.08 -11.19 -6.34
N ALA A 58 -2.67 -10.43 -7.27
CA ALA A 58 -4.12 -10.27 -7.37
C ALA A 58 -4.84 -11.62 -7.60
N ARG A 59 -4.27 -12.50 -8.44
CA ARG A 59 -4.80 -13.86 -8.64
C ARG A 59 -4.71 -14.71 -7.37
N LEU A 60 -3.62 -14.61 -6.63
CA LEU A 60 -3.44 -15.35 -5.37
C LEU A 60 -4.47 -14.90 -4.33
N ILE A 61 -4.71 -13.60 -4.22
CA ILE A 61 -5.71 -13.01 -3.31
C ILE A 61 -7.14 -13.38 -3.73
N ALA A 62 -7.42 -13.41 -5.04
CA ALA A 62 -8.72 -13.82 -5.56
C ALA A 62 -8.99 -15.33 -5.40
N ALA A 63 -7.94 -16.15 -5.28
CA ALA A 63 -8.07 -17.59 -5.08
C ALA A 63 -8.46 -17.97 -3.63
N VAL A 64 -8.37 -17.04 -2.67
CA VAL A 64 -8.77 -17.28 -1.29
C VAL A 64 -10.29 -17.33 -1.20
N GLY A 65 -10.83 -18.35 -0.54
CA GLY A 65 -12.27 -18.56 -0.40
C GLY A 65 -12.99 -17.44 0.38
N HIS A 66 -12.42 -17.04 1.52
CA HIS A 66 -12.93 -15.94 2.34
C HIS A 66 -11.95 -14.76 2.36
N GLN A 67 -12.47 -13.56 2.14
CA GLN A 67 -11.69 -12.33 2.05
C GLN A 67 -11.04 -11.96 3.39
N SER A 68 -11.70 -12.33 4.50
CA SER A 68 -11.21 -12.17 5.86
C SER A 68 -9.93 -12.93 6.16
N ASP A 69 -9.62 -13.95 5.37
CA ASP A 69 -8.44 -14.80 5.56
C ASP A 69 -7.20 -14.21 4.89
N VAL A 70 -7.33 -13.06 4.23
CA VAL A 70 -6.20 -12.27 3.77
C VAL A 70 -5.88 -11.24 4.84
N MET A 71 -4.61 -11.11 5.21
CA MET A 71 -4.17 -10.13 6.18
C MET A 71 -3.08 -9.23 5.60
N VAL A 72 -3.24 -7.93 5.81
CA VAL A 72 -2.28 -6.90 5.38
C VAL A 72 -1.55 -6.35 6.59
N VAL A 73 -0.22 -6.32 6.51
CA VAL A 73 0.66 -5.85 7.58
C VAL A 73 1.50 -4.69 7.04
N CYS A 74 1.56 -3.62 7.82
CA CYS A 74 2.38 -2.47 7.51
C CYS A 74 2.79 -1.75 8.80
N SER A 75 4.07 -1.76 9.13
CA SER A 75 4.62 -0.96 10.23
C SER A 75 4.83 0.50 9.84
N ARG A 76 5.28 0.79 8.61
CA ARG A 76 5.65 2.15 8.16
C ARG A 76 4.45 3.08 8.02
N ILE A 77 4.61 4.32 8.48
CA ILE A 77 3.57 5.37 8.41
C ILE A 77 3.07 5.63 6.98
N TYR A 78 3.97 5.58 6.00
CA TYR A 78 3.66 5.86 4.60
C TYR A 78 2.71 4.84 3.98
N GLY A 79 2.80 3.58 4.41
CA GLY A 79 1.96 2.49 3.93
C GLY A 79 0.73 2.21 4.79
N GLN A 80 0.67 2.69 6.04
CA GLN A 80 -0.45 2.40 6.95
C GLN A 80 -1.80 2.84 6.36
N ARG A 81 -1.88 4.06 5.83
CA ARG A 81 -3.12 4.56 5.22
C ARG A 81 -3.50 3.75 3.98
N ALA A 82 -2.53 3.43 3.13
CA ALA A 82 -2.76 2.64 1.94
C ALA A 82 -3.25 1.21 2.29
N ALA A 83 -2.63 0.57 3.29
CA ALA A 83 -3.02 -0.75 3.78
C ALA A 83 -4.44 -0.78 4.35
N ILE A 84 -4.81 0.22 5.17
CA ILE A 84 -6.17 0.33 5.75
C ILE A 84 -7.22 0.58 4.65
N LYS A 85 -6.92 1.45 3.67
CA LYS A 85 -7.83 1.69 2.54
C LYS A 85 -7.96 0.46 1.67
N PHE A 86 -6.85 -0.21 1.38
CA PHE A 86 -6.83 -1.48 0.67
C PHE A 86 -7.71 -2.53 1.36
N SER A 87 -7.57 -2.67 2.68
CA SER A 87 -8.33 -3.66 3.44
C SER A 87 -9.83 -3.36 3.46
N GLY A 88 -10.20 -2.08 3.50
CA GLY A 88 -11.60 -1.66 3.35
C GLY A 88 -12.20 -2.02 1.99
N TYR A 89 -11.45 -1.87 0.89
CA TYR A 89 -11.96 -2.18 -0.45
C TYR A 89 -11.95 -3.67 -0.81
N VAL A 90 -10.96 -4.43 -0.32
CA VAL A 90 -10.82 -5.87 -0.56
C VAL A 90 -11.57 -6.69 0.49
N GLN A 91 -12.04 -6.06 1.57
CA GLN A 91 -12.69 -6.69 2.73
C GLN A 91 -11.79 -7.71 3.42
N CYS A 92 -10.51 -7.35 3.59
CA CYS A 92 -9.52 -8.18 4.26
C CYS A 92 -9.14 -7.60 5.63
N LYS A 93 -8.42 -8.38 6.44
CA LYS A 93 -7.92 -7.92 7.74
C LYS A 93 -6.68 -7.07 7.56
N SER A 94 -6.49 -6.08 8.43
CA SER A 94 -5.29 -5.24 8.43
C SER A 94 -4.81 -4.98 9.85
N THR A 95 -3.49 -4.98 10.04
CA THR A 95 -2.90 -4.45 11.26
C THR A 95 -2.94 -2.92 11.20
N SER A 96 -3.76 -2.30 12.05
CA SER A 96 -3.82 -0.84 12.18
C SER A 96 -2.68 -0.28 13.04
N SER A 97 -2.10 -1.12 13.90
CA SER A 97 -0.99 -0.72 14.75
C SER A 97 0.33 -0.77 13.98
N SER A 98 1.15 0.26 14.12
CA SER A 98 2.52 0.27 13.60
C SER A 98 3.39 -0.84 14.18
N ARG A 99 3.07 -1.28 15.41
CA ARG A 99 3.81 -2.30 16.14
C ARG A 99 3.15 -3.67 15.95
N TRP A 100 3.93 -4.58 15.39
CA TRP A 100 3.61 -6.00 15.40
C TRP A 100 3.72 -6.54 16.83
N THR A 101 2.71 -7.27 17.28
CA THR A 101 2.75 -7.97 18.56
C THR A 101 3.31 -9.36 18.30
N PRO A 102 4.49 -9.71 18.84
CA PRO A 102 5.04 -11.05 18.66
C PRO A 102 4.07 -12.12 19.19
N GLY A 103 3.82 -13.14 18.39
CA GLY A 103 2.84 -14.19 18.69
C GLY A 103 1.45 -13.93 18.11
N THR A 104 1.26 -12.90 17.28
CA THR A 104 -0.01 -12.66 16.59
C THR A 104 -0.43 -13.84 15.70
N LEU A 105 0.51 -14.54 15.06
CA LEU A 105 0.17 -15.71 14.23
C LEU A 105 0.39 -17.04 14.97
N THR A 106 1.27 -17.08 15.97
CA THR A 106 1.67 -18.35 16.63
C THR A 106 1.01 -18.59 17.99
N ASN A 107 0.63 -17.53 18.71
CA ASN A 107 0.08 -17.64 20.06
C ASN A 107 -1.42 -17.35 20.06
N TYR A 108 -2.21 -18.42 20.11
CA TYR A 108 -3.68 -18.40 20.17
C TYR A 108 -4.27 -17.65 21.37
N GLN A 109 -3.48 -17.37 22.40
CA GLN A 109 -3.94 -16.63 23.59
C GLN A 109 -3.86 -15.11 23.42
N THR A 110 -3.20 -14.62 22.37
CA THR A 110 -3.07 -13.18 22.15
C THR A 110 -4.40 -12.55 21.75
N LEU A 111 -4.67 -11.33 22.21
CA LEU A 111 -5.89 -10.60 21.84
C LEU A 111 -5.99 -10.29 20.35
N LYS A 112 -4.86 -10.24 19.66
CA LYS A 112 -4.75 -9.99 18.22
C LYS A 112 -4.42 -11.28 17.46
N TYR A 113 -4.77 -12.44 18.00
CA TYR A 113 -4.49 -13.71 17.34
C TYR A 113 -5.24 -13.77 16.01
N GLU A 114 -4.53 -14.13 14.95
CA GLU A 114 -5.09 -14.21 13.60
C GLU A 114 -4.50 -15.40 12.84
N GLU A 115 -5.34 -16.08 12.06
CA GLU A 115 -4.96 -17.22 11.23
C GLU A 115 -5.24 -16.93 9.74
N PRO A 116 -4.53 -15.97 9.12
CA PRO A 116 -4.72 -15.69 7.71
C PRO A 116 -4.16 -16.82 6.85
N ARG A 117 -4.82 -17.05 5.71
CA ARG A 117 -4.34 -17.96 4.66
C ARG A 117 -3.32 -17.31 3.74
N VAL A 118 -3.31 -15.97 3.66
CA VAL A 118 -2.35 -15.20 2.85
C VAL A 118 -1.97 -13.93 3.62
N LEU A 119 -0.66 -13.68 3.73
CA LEU A 119 -0.13 -12.47 4.33
C LEU A 119 0.39 -11.51 3.26
N ILE A 120 0.07 -10.23 3.38
CA ILE A 120 0.58 -9.14 2.53
C ILE A 120 1.40 -8.20 3.39
N VAL A 121 2.63 -7.90 2.98
CA VAL A 121 3.60 -7.11 3.74
C VAL A 121 4.11 -5.92 2.92
N THR A 122 4.24 -4.74 3.53
CA THR A 122 4.72 -3.52 2.82
C THR A 122 6.23 -3.38 2.75
N ASP A 123 6.95 -3.84 3.76
CA ASP A 123 8.40 -3.88 3.70
C ASP A 123 8.91 -5.11 4.45
N PRO A 124 9.53 -6.09 3.75
CA PRO A 124 10.11 -7.26 4.38
C PRO A 124 11.17 -6.93 5.45
N ARG A 125 11.82 -5.77 5.37
CA ARG A 125 12.79 -5.37 6.39
C ARG A 125 12.09 -4.86 7.66
N SER A 126 11.08 -4.01 7.53
CA SER A 126 10.38 -3.45 8.70
C SER A 126 9.43 -4.46 9.35
N ASP A 127 8.77 -5.29 8.55
CA ASP A 127 7.76 -6.26 9.00
C ASP A 127 8.33 -7.70 9.10
N TYR A 128 9.64 -7.84 9.29
CA TYR A 128 10.34 -9.14 9.32
C TYR A 128 9.75 -10.10 10.37
N GLN A 129 9.22 -9.57 11.47
CA GLN A 129 8.62 -10.38 12.54
C GLN A 129 7.36 -11.10 12.05
N ALA A 130 6.52 -10.42 11.27
CA ALA A 130 5.32 -11.03 10.70
C ALA A 130 5.68 -12.12 9.68
N ILE A 131 6.72 -11.88 8.87
CA ILE A 131 7.23 -12.86 7.90
C ILE A 131 7.80 -14.10 8.62
N GLN A 132 8.57 -13.89 9.68
CA GLN A 132 9.14 -14.98 10.47
C GLN A 132 8.04 -15.81 11.14
N GLU A 133 7.02 -15.17 11.71
CA GLU A 133 5.88 -15.89 12.29
C GLU A 133 5.06 -16.64 11.25
N ALA A 134 4.84 -16.05 10.07
CA ALA A 134 4.17 -16.73 8.96
C ALA A 134 4.89 -18.01 8.55
N SER A 135 6.24 -18.02 8.62
CA SER A 135 7.03 -19.22 8.32
C SER A 135 6.82 -20.38 9.31
N TYR A 136 6.49 -20.08 10.58
CA TYR A 136 6.20 -21.13 11.57
C TYR A 136 4.84 -21.81 11.34
N VAL A 137 3.86 -21.05 10.81
CA VAL A 137 2.49 -21.52 10.59
C VAL A 137 2.29 -22.04 9.15
N GLY A 138 3.23 -21.76 8.24
CA GLY A 138 3.15 -22.18 6.83
C GLY A 138 2.24 -21.29 5.99
N ILE A 139 2.14 -20.00 6.33
CA ILE A 139 1.30 -19.02 5.63
C ILE A 139 2.12 -18.39 4.50
N PRO A 140 1.64 -18.41 3.24
CA PRO A 140 2.33 -17.77 2.12
C PRO A 140 2.32 -16.24 2.22
N VAL A 141 3.43 -15.62 1.82
CA VAL A 141 3.67 -14.17 1.96
C VAL A 141 3.83 -13.48 0.62
N ILE A 142 3.06 -12.41 0.41
CA ILE A 142 3.22 -11.43 -0.67
C ILE A 142 3.91 -10.19 -0.08
N GLY A 143 5.07 -9.80 -0.61
CA GLY A 143 5.85 -8.67 -0.10
C GLY A 143 6.08 -7.58 -1.13
N LEU A 144 5.88 -6.31 -0.75
CA LEU A 144 6.36 -5.15 -1.50
C LEU A 144 7.87 -4.97 -1.23
N CYS A 145 8.69 -5.27 -2.24
CA CYS A 145 10.14 -5.42 -2.06
C CYS A 145 10.90 -4.38 -2.86
N ASP A 146 11.75 -3.61 -2.18
CA ASP A 146 12.70 -2.70 -2.82
C ASP A 146 14.02 -3.43 -3.13
N SER A 147 14.95 -2.77 -3.81
CA SER A 147 16.22 -3.34 -4.26
C SER A 147 17.08 -3.91 -3.12
N ASP A 148 16.93 -3.42 -1.90
CA ASP A 148 17.67 -3.84 -0.71
C ASP A 148 16.87 -4.73 0.26
N SER A 149 15.61 -5.05 -0.06
CA SER A 149 14.76 -5.88 0.79
C SER A 149 15.25 -7.35 0.81
N PRO A 150 15.24 -8.01 1.98
CA PRO A 150 15.46 -9.46 2.07
C PRO A 150 14.26 -10.22 1.48
N LEU A 151 14.52 -11.27 0.69
CA LEU A 151 13.47 -12.14 0.13
C LEU A 151 13.37 -13.50 0.83
N HIS A 152 13.88 -13.60 2.06
CA HIS A 152 13.74 -14.81 2.87
C HIS A 152 12.27 -14.97 3.28
N TYR A 153 11.69 -16.15 3.04
CA TYR A 153 10.29 -16.47 3.35
C TYR A 153 9.25 -15.58 2.67
N VAL A 154 9.59 -14.96 1.54
CA VAL A 154 8.67 -14.21 0.69
C VAL A 154 8.43 -15.01 -0.60
N ASP A 155 7.20 -15.49 -0.79
CA ASP A 155 6.85 -16.32 -1.95
C ASP A 155 6.63 -15.47 -3.21
N VAL A 156 5.88 -14.37 -3.05
CA VAL A 156 5.59 -13.42 -4.13
C VAL A 156 6.16 -12.06 -3.80
N ALA A 157 7.30 -11.75 -4.41
CA ALA A 157 7.89 -10.43 -4.37
C ALA A 157 7.30 -9.53 -5.46
N ILE A 158 6.66 -8.43 -5.06
CA ILE A 158 6.30 -7.32 -5.95
C ILE A 158 7.45 -6.32 -5.89
N PRO A 159 8.26 -6.18 -6.96
CA PRO A 159 9.40 -5.27 -6.92
C PRO A 159 8.91 -3.82 -7.05
N CYS A 160 9.19 -3.00 -6.04
CA CYS A 160 8.75 -1.62 -5.99
C CYS A 160 9.49 -0.76 -4.95
N ASN A 161 9.40 0.55 -5.12
CA ASN A 161 9.82 1.51 -4.11
C ASN A 161 8.90 1.46 -2.87
N ASN A 162 9.40 0.98 -1.73
CA ASN A 162 8.64 0.90 -0.48
C ASN A 162 8.96 2.05 0.50
N ARG A 163 9.51 3.16 0.00
CA ARG A 163 9.84 4.35 0.80
C ARG A 163 8.86 5.49 0.58
N SER A 164 8.39 5.68 -0.65
CA SER A 164 7.51 6.79 -0.99
C SER A 164 6.04 6.43 -0.79
N THR A 165 5.25 7.41 -0.34
CA THR A 165 3.80 7.25 -0.16
C THR A 165 3.13 7.02 -1.50
N GLU A 166 3.58 7.71 -2.55
CA GLU A 166 3.00 7.63 -3.89
C GLU A 166 3.16 6.23 -4.46
N SER A 167 4.34 5.60 -4.29
CA SER A 167 4.60 4.27 -4.83
C SER A 167 3.78 3.20 -4.12
N ILE A 168 3.83 3.17 -2.78
CA ILE A 168 3.10 2.18 -1.97
C ILE A 168 1.59 2.30 -2.24
N SER A 169 1.07 3.53 -2.22
CA SER A 169 -0.35 3.82 -2.44
C SER A 169 -0.81 3.38 -3.83
N MET A 170 -0.04 3.69 -4.87
CA MET A 170 -0.36 3.26 -6.23
C MET A 170 -0.41 1.74 -6.37
N ILE A 171 0.51 1.02 -5.72
CA ILE A 171 0.56 -0.44 -5.84
C ILE A 171 -0.63 -1.07 -5.13
N TYR A 172 -0.95 -0.63 -3.92
CA TYR A 172 -2.15 -1.10 -3.23
C TYR A 172 -3.43 -0.77 -4.00
N TRP A 173 -3.51 0.43 -4.58
CA TRP A 173 -4.65 0.82 -5.41
C TRP A 173 -4.78 -0.07 -6.65
N LEU A 174 -3.70 -0.29 -7.40
CA LEU A 174 -3.70 -1.18 -8.57
C LEU A 174 -4.05 -2.62 -8.17
N LEU A 175 -3.51 -3.11 -7.07
CA LEU A 175 -3.75 -4.45 -6.57
C LEU A 175 -5.21 -4.63 -6.11
N ALA A 176 -5.80 -3.65 -5.41
CA ALA A 176 -7.23 -3.67 -5.06
C ALA A 176 -8.12 -3.66 -6.31
N ARG A 177 -7.81 -2.79 -7.28
CA ARG A 177 -8.55 -2.69 -8.54
C ARG A 177 -8.54 -4.01 -9.30
N GLU A 178 -7.37 -4.65 -9.44
CA GLU A 178 -7.26 -5.94 -10.14
C GLU A 178 -7.96 -7.07 -9.37
N VAL A 179 -7.91 -7.08 -8.02
CA VAL A 179 -8.66 -8.04 -7.21
C VAL A 179 -10.17 -7.88 -7.42
N LYS A 180 -10.70 -6.65 -7.42
CA LYS A 180 -12.11 -6.38 -7.69
C LYS A 180 -12.57 -6.86 -9.07
N ILE A 181 -11.71 -6.70 -10.08
CA ILE A 181 -11.98 -7.18 -11.43
C ILE A 181 -12.00 -8.70 -11.50
N LEU A 182 -11.06 -9.37 -10.83
CA LEU A 182 -11.03 -10.83 -10.79
C LEU A 182 -12.24 -11.41 -10.03
N ARG A 183 -12.77 -10.66 -9.05
CA ARG A 183 -14.00 -11.01 -8.31
C ARG A 183 -15.29 -10.69 -9.06
N GLY A 184 -15.22 -9.94 -10.17
CA GLY A 184 -16.39 -9.51 -10.92
C GLY A 184 -17.15 -8.33 -10.30
N GLU A 185 -16.57 -7.66 -9.29
CA GLU A 185 -17.14 -6.44 -8.69
C GLU A 185 -16.98 -5.20 -9.59
N LEU A 186 -15.99 -5.23 -10.49
CA LEU A 186 -15.69 -4.14 -11.41
C LEU A 186 -15.45 -4.70 -12.81
N ASP A 187 -16.02 -4.06 -13.84
CA ASP A 187 -15.81 -4.49 -15.21
C ASP A 187 -14.39 -4.15 -15.71
N LYS A 188 -13.85 -4.98 -16.62
CA LYS A 188 -12.51 -4.81 -17.19
C LYS A 188 -12.36 -3.53 -18.02
N ASN A 189 -13.45 -3.00 -18.57
CA ASN A 189 -13.38 -1.79 -19.39
C ASN A 189 -13.70 -0.52 -18.58
N GLN A 190 -14.29 -0.69 -17.40
CA GLN A 190 -14.66 0.42 -16.54
C GLN A 190 -13.44 0.96 -15.79
N GLN A 191 -13.33 2.29 -15.71
CA GLN A 191 -12.37 2.95 -14.84
C GLN A 191 -12.86 2.93 -13.40
N TRP A 192 -11.93 2.73 -12.45
CA TRP A 192 -12.29 2.75 -11.04
C TRP A 192 -12.43 4.18 -10.55
N GLU A 193 -13.60 4.54 -10.02
CA GLU A 193 -13.94 5.89 -9.55
C GLU A 193 -13.09 6.38 -8.37
N VAL A 194 -12.52 5.45 -7.60
CA VAL A 194 -11.73 5.78 -6.41
C VAL A 194 -10.38 6.32 -6.85
N MET A 195 -10.09 7.56 -6.45
CA MET A 195 -8.80 8.18 -6.69
C MET A 195 -7.70 7.57 -5.80
N VAL A 196 -6.47 7.55 -6.33
CA VAL A 196 -5.29 7.03 -5.63
C VAL A 196 -4.97 7.89 -4.40
N ASP A 197 -5.22 9.19 -4.46
CA ASP A 197 -4.96 10.17 -3.40
C ASP A 197 -5.60 9.78 -2.05
N LEU A 198 -6.68 8.98 -2.09
CA LEU A 198 -7.29 8.45 -0.87
C LEU A 198 -6.32 7.57 -0.06
N PHE A 199 -5.44 6.84 -0.75
CA PHE A 199 -4.46 5.92 -0.18
C PHE A 199 -3.22 6.66 0.34
N TYR A 200 -2.97 7.90 -0.10
CA TYR A 200 -1.80 8.66 0.29
C TYR A 200 -1.80 8.93 1.79
N HIS A 201 -0.67 8.73 2.43
CA HIS A 201 -0.48 9.18 3.81
C HIS A 201 -0.60 10.71 3.87
N LYS A 202 -1.55 11.21 4.67
CA LYS A 202 -1.74 12.64 4.90
C LYS A 202 -1.18 12.98 6.27
N THR A 203 -0.19 13.86 6.29
CA THR A 203 0.21 14.55 7.51
C THR A 203 -0.86 15.59 7.81
N LEU A 204 -1.59 15.43 8.91
CA LEU A 204 -2.46 16.48 9.41
C LEU A 204 -1.56 17.49 10.13
N ILE A 205 -1.60 18.75 9.70
CA ILE A 205 -1.01 19.83 10.48
C ILE A 205 -1.96 20.06 11.65
N ASN A 206 -1.54 19.75 12.88
CA ASN A 206 -2.35 20.10 14.03
C ASN A 206 -2.31 21.62 14.19
N THR A 207 -3.49 22.23 14.30
CA THR A 207 -3.63 23.66 14.60
C THR A 207 -2.98 24.06 15.93
N ALA A 208 -2.79 23.13 16.85
CA ALA A 208 -2.02 23.33 18.08
C ALA A 208 -0.51 23.52 17.85
N ASP A 209 0.06 22.85 16.85
CA ASP A 209 1.49 22.97 16.51
C ASP A 209 1.76 24.33 15.83
N LEU A 210 0.81 24.81 15.01
CA LEU A 210 0.85 26.15 14.39
C LEU A 210 0.83 27.30 15.42
N LYS A 211 0.12 27.13 16.55
CA LYS A 211 0.08 28.14 17.63
C LYS A 211 1.41 28.24 18.39
N THR A 212 2.24 27.21 18.35
CA THR A 212 3.52 27.15 19.09
C THR A 212 4.67 27.76 18.28
N GLU A 213 4.56 27.75 16.95
CA GLU A 213 5.62 28.23 16.04
C GLU A 213 5.46 29.69 15.58
N GLY A 214 4.45 30.42 16.08
CA GLY A 214 4.33 31.87 15.86
C GLY A 214 4.37 32.26 14.38
N GLN A 215 3.69 31.52 13.51
CA GLN A 215 3.49 31.89 12.11
C GLN A 215 2.12 32.53 11.94
N ASP A 216 2.12 33.71 11.32
CA ASP A 216 1.00 34.64 11.26
C ASP A 216 -0.28 34.02 10.67
N ILE A 217 -1.35 34.30 11.39
CA ILE A 217 -2.69 33.74 11.23
C ILE A 217 -3.46 34.63 10.24
N GLU A 218 -3.31 34.41 8.94
CA GLU A 218 -4.24 34.94 7.92
C GLU A 218 -5.07 33.82 7.25
N GLY A 219 -4.65 32.56 7.43
CA GLY A 219 -5.34 31.40 6.87
C GLY A 219 -6.39 30.76 7.79
N ALA A 220 -6.31 30.99 9.11
CA ALA A 220 -7.22 30.33 10.06
C ALA A 220 -8.60 31.01 10.13
N GLU A 221 -8.65 32.35 10.03
CA GLU A 221 -9.91 33.11 10.06
C GLU A 221 -10.81 32.75 8.87
N LYS A 222 -10.22 32.52 7.68
CA LYS A 222 -10.98 32.07 6.50
C LYS A 222 -11.52 30.64 6.62
N ILE A 223 -10.96 29.80 7.48
CA ILE A 223 -11.43 28.42 7.67
C ILE A 223 -12.58 28.40 8.68
N GLU A 224 -12.53 29.25 9.70
CA GLU A 224 -13.62 29.42 10.66
C GLU A 224 -14.88 30.00 9.99
N GLU A 225 -14.74 31.01 9.11
CA GLU A 225 -15.88 31.56 8.35
C GLU A 225 -16.53 30.50 7.43
N VAL A 226 -15.75 29.61 6.82
CA VAL A 226 -16.29 28.56 5.93
C VAL A 226 -16.97 27.45 6.72
N GLN A 227 -16.53 27.18 7.97
CA GLN A 227 -17.18 26.20 8.83
C GLN A 227 -18.52 26.71 9.38
N GLU A 228 -18.59 27.97 9.80
CA GLU A 228 -19.85 28.56 10.31
C GLU A 228 -20.94 28.58 9.23
N VAL A 229 -20.59 28.98 8.00
CA VAL A 229 -21.53 29.00 6.85
C VAL A 229 -22.04 27.59 6.49
N GLN A 230 -21.21 26.55 6.64
CA GLN A 230 -21.64 25.17 6.38
C GLN A 230 -22.56 24.62 7.48
N THR A 231 -22.35 25.02 8.74
CA THR A 231 -23.25 24.65 9.83
C THR A 231 -24.59 25.35 9.74
N GLU A 232 -24.65 26.63 9.35
CA GLU A 232 -25.92 27.35 9.19
C GLU A 232 -26.76 26.77 8.04
N GLN A 233 -26.14 26.44 6.90
CA GLN A 233 -26.82 25.81 5.77
C GLN A 233 -27.32 24.38 6.08
N ALA A 234 -26.70 23.68 7.02
CA ALA A 234 -27.15 22.37 7.47
C ALA A 234 -28.36 22.43 8.43
N VAL A 235 -28.56 23.56 9.12
CA VAL A 235 -29.67 23.76 10.07
C VAL A 235 -30.93 24.27 9.39
N GLU A 236 -30.81 25.05 8.30
CA GLU A 236 -31.97 25.50 7.50
C GLU A 236 -32.53 24.43 6.53
N GLY A 237 -31.82 23.30 6.38
CA GLY A 237 -32.18 22.20 5.48
C GLY A 237 -32.99 21.05 6.09
N PHE A 238 -33.46 21.18 7.34
CA PHE A 238 -34.30 20.19 8.04
C PHE A 238 -35.64 20.78 8.47
#